data_AF-A0A7C0Z8Y2-F1
#
_entry.id   AF-A0A7C0Z8Y2-F1
#
_cell.length_a   1.000
_cell.length_b   1.000
_cell.length_c   1.000
_cell.angle_alpha   90.00
_cell.angle_beta   90.00
_cell.angle_gamma   90.00
#
_symmetry.space_group_name_H-M   'P 1'
#
loop_
_entity.id
_entity.type
_entity.pdbx_description
1 polymer ?
#
loop_
_entity_poly.entity_id
_entity_poly.type
_entity_poly.pdbx_seq_one_letter_code
_entity_poly.pdbx_strand_id
1 'polypeptide(L)' 'MWFFDHFHTIPYPGAFPLFECWSTLTALAVLTEKIRLGQLITCALYRNPAYLAKISSITDIVTHEQGKV' A
#
# COMPACT_ATOMS: atom_id res chain seq x y z
N MET A 1 2.38 -3.15 10.16
CA MET A 1 1.22 -3.83 9.58
C MET A 1 1.51 -4.06 8.11
N TRP A 2 1.19 -5.27 7.63
CA TRP A 2 1.50 -5.70 6.28
C TRP A 2 0.21 -6.05 5.53
N PHE A 3 0.05 -5.52 4.32
CA PHE A 3 -1.15 -5.69 3.50
C PHE A 3 -0.89 -6.58 2.29
N PHE A 4 -1.92 -7.31 1.86
CA PHE A 4 -1.89 -8.04 0.59
C PHE A 4 -2.20 -7.09 -0.56
N ASP A 5 -1.33 -7.06 -1.58
CA ASP A 5 -1.53 -6.26 -2.79
C ASP A 5 -2.33 -7.07 -3.82
N HIS A 6 -3.65 -7.11 -3.67
CA HIS A 6 -4.54 -7.82 -4.60
C HIS A 6 -5.67 -6.89 -5.05
N PHE A 7 -6.14 -7.08 -6.28
CA PHE A 7 -7.32 -6.36 -6.80
C PHE A 7 -8.65 -7.05 -6.46
N HIS A 8 -8.62 -8.35 -6.20
CA HIS A 8 -9.78 -9.12 -5.77
C HIS A 8 -9.37 -10.14 -4.72
N THR A 9 -10.36 -10.64 -3.99
CA THR A 9 -10.15 -11.69 -2.99
C THR A 9 -9.73 -13.00 -3.64
N ILE A 10 -8.94 -13.80 -2.92
CA ILE A 10 -8.54 -15.15 -3.31
C ILE A 10 -9.02 -16.16 -2.26
N PRO A 11 -9.36 -17.40 -2.64
CA PRO A 11 -9.34 -17.96 -4.00
C PRO A 11 -10.55 -17.57 -4.86
N TYR A 12 -11.63 -17.05 -4.26
CA TYR A 12 -12.84 -16.64 -4.97
C TYR A 12 -12.94 -15.11 -5.01
N PRO A 13 -13.01 -14.48 -6.20
CA PRO A 13 -13.22 -13.04 -6.32
C PRO A 13 -14.56 -12.59 -5.71
N GLY A 14 -14.55 -11.47 -4.98
CA GLY A 14 -15.77 -10.84 -4.44
C GLY A 14 -16.30 -11.39 -3.12
N ALA A 15 -15.54 -12.25 -2.43
CA ALA A 15 -15.96 -12.84 -1.15
C ALA A 15 -16.11 -11.78 -0.02
N PHE A 16 -15.30 -10.73 -0.07
CA PHE A 16 -15.33 -9.59 0.85
C PHE A 16 -14.75 -8.35 0.16
N PRO A 17 -15.04 -7.14 0.67
CA PRO A 17 -14.41 -5.92 0.17
C PRO A 17 -12.89 -6.01 0.28
N LEU A 18 -12.20 -5.65 -0.81
CA LEU A 18 -10.75 -5.58 -0.84
C LEU A 18 -10.34 -4.17 -1.27
N PHE A 19 -9.66 -3.47 -0.37
CA PHE A 19 -9.18 -2.12 -0.64
C PHE A 19 -7.87 -2.15 -1.42
N GLU A 20 -7.68 -1.13 -2.27
CA GLU A 20 -6.44 -0.97 -3.02
C GLU A 20 -5.27 -0.70 -2.06
N CYS A 21 -4.21 -1.49 -2.19
CA CYS A 21 -3.15 -1.57 -1.18
C CYS A 21 -2.39 -0.25 -0.99
N TRP A 22 -1.99 0.42 -2.08
CA TRP A 22 -1.19 1.65 -1.99
C TRP A 22 -2.00 2.80 -1.40
N SER A 23 -3.25 2.97 -1.82
CA SER A 23 -4.16 3.98 -1.29
C SER A 23 -4.45 3.77 0.20
N THR A 24 -4.64 2.51 0.62
CA THR A 24 -4.85 2.14 2.02
C THR A 24 -3.60 2.43 2.86
N LEU A 25 -2.41 2.10 2.35
CA LEU A 25 -1.14 2.41 3.01
C LEU A 25 -0.96 3.91 3.20
N THR A 26 -1.22 4.73 2.17
CA THR A 26 -1.13 6.19 2.28
C THR A 26 -2.12 6.74 3.30
N ALA A 27 -3.36 6.26 3.33
CA ALA A 27 -4.35 6.69 4.32
C ALA A 27 -3.92 6.35 5.75
N LEU A 28 -3.41 5.13 5.98
CA LEU A 28 -2.96 4.69 7.30
C LEU A 28 -1.66 5.36 7.73
N ALA A 29 -0.78 5.74 6.80
CA ALA A 29 0.45 6.46 7.10
C ALA A 29 0.18 7.79 7.80
N VAL A 30 -0.91 8.46 7.43
CA VAL A 30 -1.35 9.72 8.05
C VAL A 30 -1.99 9.49 9.43
N LEU A 31 -2.64 8.35 9.64
CA LEU A 31 -3.38 8.03 10.86
C LEU A 31 -2.52 7.38 11.95
N THR A 32 -1.30 6.96 11.65
CA THR A 32 -0.49 6.13 12.56
C THR A 32 0.93 6.64 12.71
N GLU A 33 1.49 6.56 13.92
CA GLU A 33 2.79 7.19 14.24
C GLU A 33 3.97 6.26 14.42
N LYS A 34 3.75 5.06 14.97
CA LYS A 34 4.85 4.19 15.44
C LYS A 34 4.98 2.90 14.66
N ILE A 35 3.95 2.53 13.91
CA ILE A 35 3.91 1.25 13.22
C ILE A 35 4.56 1.38 11.85
N ARG A 36 5.34 0.39 11.45
CA ARG A 36 5.82 0.25 10.08
C ARG A 36 4.68 -0.22 9.20
N LEU A 37 4.47 0.42 8.06
CA LEU A 37 3.46 0.03 7.08
C LEU A 37 4.15 -0.53 5.84
N GLY A 38 3.53 -1.52 5.20
CA GLY A 38 4.07 -2.11 3.98
C GLY A 38 3.14 -3.13 3.37
N GLN A 39 3.53 -3.61 2.20
CA GLN A 39 2.86 -4.71 1.50
C GLN A 39 3.65 -6.00 1.70
N LEU A 40 2.95 -7.12 1.89
CA LEU A 40 3.59 -8.43 2.03
C LEU A 40 4.39 -8.78 0.77
N ILE A 41 3.79 -8.54 -0.39
CA ILE A 41 4.41 -8.66 -1.71
C ILE A 41 3.70 -7.65 -2.61
N THR A 42 4.44 -6.89 -3.42
CA THR A 42 3.87 -6.07 -4.49
C THR A 42 3.59 -6.95 -5.71
N CYS A 43 2.39 -6.87 -6.28
CA CYS A 43 2.12 -7.41 -7.61
C CYS A 43 2.66 -6.44 -8.68
N ALA A 44 3.99 -6.28 -8.72
CA ALA A 44 4.65 -5.24 -9.50
C ALA A 44 4.32 -5.28 -10.99
N LEU A 45 4.14 -6.49 -11.55
CA LEU A 45 3.83 -6.71 -12.96
C LEU A 45 2.42 -6.25 -13.38
N TYR A 46 1.53 -5.94 -12.44
CA TYR A 46 0.19 -5.43 -12.75
C TYR A 46 0.13 -3.92 -12.96
N ARG A 47 1.20 -3.19 -12.62
CA ARG A 47 1.26 -1.73 -12.73
C ARG A 47 2.40 -1.33 -13.66
N ASN A 48 2.21 -0.24 -14.38
CA ASN A 48 3.31 0.36 -15.14
C ASN A 48 4.47 0.67 -14.18
N PRO A 49 5.73 0.31 -14.49
CA PRO A 49 6.85 0.46 -13.57
C PRO A 49 7.11 1.92 -13.18
N ALA A 50 6.92 2.88 -14.10
CA ALA A 50 7.06 4.30 -13.80
C ALA A 50 5.94 4.79 -12.87
N TYR A 51 4.71 4.30 -13.07
CA TYR A 51 3.60 4.59 -12.15
C TYR A 51 3.85 4.00 -10.76
N LEU A 52 4.31 2.75 -10.68
CA LEU A 52 4.63 2.09 -9.42
C LEU A 52 5.71 2.85 -8.64
N ALA A 53 6.79 3.27 -9.32
CA ALA A 53 7.84 4.08 -8.73
C ALA A 53 7.31 5.45 -8.23
N LYS A 54 6.37 6.04 -8.96
CA LYS A 54 5.77 7.32 -8.58
C LYS A 54 4.90 7.18 -7.33
N ILE A 55 3.99 6.19 -7.28
CA ILE A 55 3.13 6.01 -6.11
C ILE A 55 3.91 5.55 -4.88
N SER A 56 4.97 4.75 -5.07
CA SER A 56 5.82 4.30 -3.96
C SER A 56 6.58 5.48 -3.35
N SER A 57 7.15 6.36 -4.18
CA SER A 57 7.87 7.54 -3.70
C SER A 57 6.96 8.56 -3.01
N ILE A 58 5.72 8.75 -3.49
CA ILE A 58 4.73 9.57 -2.79
C ILE A 58 4.39 8.97 -1.42
N THR A 59 4.14 7.66 -1.37
CA THR A 59 3.80 6.98 -0.11
C THR A 59 4.95 7.10 0.90
N ASP A 60 6.19 6.93 0.44
CA ASP A 60 7.40 7.08 1.23
C ASP A 60 7.50 8.49 1.86
N ILE A 61 7.33 9.54 1.05
CA ILE A 61 7.31 10.93 1.52
C ILE A 61 6.21 11.13 2.57
N VAL A 62 4.98 10.64 2.33
CA VAL A 62 3.87 10.76 3.29
C VAL A 62 4.18 10.06 4.61
N THR A 63 4.89 8.93 4.57
CA THR A 63 5.33 8.24 5.79
C THR A 63 6.44 8.98 6.54
N HIS A 64 7.35 9.65 5.82
CA HIS A 64 8.54 10.31 6.39
C HIS A 64 8.33 11.79 6.79
N GLU A 65 7.49 12.55 6.09
CA GLU A 65 7.19 13.96 6.45
C GLU A 65 6.48 14.10 7.80
N GLN A 66 6.05 12.99 8.40
CA GLN A 66 5.57 12.96 9.76
C GLN A 66 6.68 12.88 10.83
N GLY A 67 7.95 13.08 10.48
CA GLY A 67 9.06 13.15 11.45
C GLY A 67 9.42 11.82 12.11
N LYS A 68 9.43 10.72 11.33
CA LYS A 68 9.61 9.35 11.84
C LYS A 68 10.93 8.76 11.35
N VAL A 69 11.83 8.49 12.31
CA VAL A 69 13.15 7.85 12.17
C VAL A 69 13.01 6.34 11.98
#